data_AF-A0A959YZR8-F1
#
_entry.id   AF-A0A959YZR8-F1
#
_cell.length_a   1.000
_cell.length_b   1.000
_cell.length_c   1.000
_cell.angle_alpha   90.00
_cell.angle_beta   90.00
_cell.angle_gamma   90.00
#
_symmetry.space_group_name_H-M   'P 1'
#
loop_
_entity.id
_entity.type
_entity.pdbx_description
1 polymer ?
#
loop_
_entity_poly.entity_id
_entity_poly.type
_entity_poly.pdbx_seq_one_letter_code
_entity_poly.pdbx_strand_id
1 'polypeptide(L)'
;RLDVNTAGGQEAPPVEEEPIVDVMTEAGFTGDKTLGDAVRMAEEQAAASDREAFELAERSGQAMTLALEAVAEAEAAGRRAAELVEQAGAAAGSGTSEDLLMQAAWERRQAREATLRAKAALAAATDLDTERMATTQRAIQQRASSDQLAALVTAGKEQEALPLLRELREQQERQASAQGTITLQERYRRNATETATQASRAMASVTAKSSEESELAGRIARLERERTDAKRGRAEELDREIAESKATLAVLRDELGEAKARATTMEQTSRVAKGEAGLLEHLADRGDGIVSSELGDDQLAALQSRLQRTSGKLDDLAIDQRFDAALDQELAGREPATFDWQ
;
A
#
# COMPACT_ATOMS: atom_id res chain seq x y z
N ARG A 1 -90.42 -11.74 -52.47
CA ARG A 1 -90.33 -13.22 -52.44
C ARG A 1 -88.85 -13.58 -52.37
N LEU A 2 -88.42 -14.08 -51.20
CA LEU A 2 -87.29 -14.98 -50.90
C LEU A 2 -85.85 -14.64 -51.34
N ASP A 3 -85.03 -14.34 -50.30
CA ASP A 3 -83.66 -14.77 -49.92
C ASP A 3 -82.63 -15.24 -50.96
N VAL A 4 -81.35 -14.83 -50.79
CA VAL A 4 -80.25 -15.69 -50.30
C VAL A 4 -79.11 -14.88 -49.64
N ASN A 5 -78.75 -15.31 -48.42
CA ASN A 5 -77.50 -15.16 -47.66
C ASN A 5 -76.20 -14.73 -48.37
N THR A 6 -75.47 -13.81 -47.74
CA THR A 6 -73.99 -13.85 -47.65
C THR A 6 -73.56 -13.70 -46.20
N ALA A 7 -73.06 -14.80 -45.64
CA ALA A 7 -72.44 -14.86 -44.33
C ALA A 7 -71.10 -14.13 -44.34
N GLY A 8 -70.96 -13.09 -43.51
CA GLY A 8 -69.67 -12.53 -43.14
C GLY A 8 -69.07 -13.35 -42.01
N GLY A 9 -68.09 -14.18 -42.31
CA GLY A 9 -67.20 -14.75 -41.30
C GLY A 9 -66.26 -13.67 -40.80
N GLN A 10 -66.35 -13.31 -39.51
CA GLN A 10 -65.26 -12.66 -38.80
C GLN A 10 -64.31 -13.75 -38.32
N GLU A 11 -63.15 -13.87 -38.97
CA GLU A 11 -61.99 -14.53 -38.39
C GLU A 11 -61.56 -13.76 -37.13
N ALA A 12 -61.46 -14.47 -36.01
CA ALA A 12 -60.79 -13.94 -34.83
C ALA A 12 -59.30 -13.70 -35.18
N PRO A 13 -58.68 -12.60 -34.71
CA PRO A 13 -57.25 -12.40 -34.94
C PRO A 13 -56.46 -13.56 -34.33
N PRO A 14 -55.36 -14.00 -34.97
CA PRO A 14 -54.52 -15.05 -34.41
C PRO A 14 -53.99 -14.58 -33.06
N VAL A 15 -54.11 -15.44 -32.05
CA VAL A 15 -53.41 -15.25 -30.78
C VAL A 15 -51.93 -15.31 -31.11
N GLU A 16 -51.21 -14.19 -30.96
CA GLU A 16 -49.75 -14.20 -30.96
C GLU A 16 -49.33 -15.09 -29.79
N GLU A 17 -48.82 -16.29 -30.08
CA GLU A 17 -48.15 -17.10 -29.08
C GLU A 17 -46.95 -16.30 -28.59
N GLU A 18 -46.98 -15.86 -27.32
CA GLU A 18 -45.79 -15.33 -26.67
C GLU A 18 -44.66 -16.33 -26.87
N PRO A 19 -43.48 -15.89 -27.37
CA PRO A 19 -42.37 -16.82 -27.56
C PRO A 19 -42.07 -17.45 -26.21
N ILE A 20 -42.09 -18.78 -26.14
CA ILE A 20 -41.60 -19.51 -24.97
C ILE A 20 -40.11 -19.19 -24.88
N VAL A 21 -39.76 -18.21 -24.05
CA VAL A 21 -38.37 -17.84 -23.80
C VAL A 21 -37.78 -18.92 -22.91
N ASP A 22 -36.79 -19.64 -23.44
CA ASP A 22 -36.02 -20.61 -22.67
C ASP A 22 -35.35 -19.93 -21.46
N VAL A 23 -35.29 -20.63 -20.32
CA VAL A 23 -34.81 -20.10 -19.03
C VAL A 23 -33.38 -19.57 -19.12
N MET A 24 -32.54 -20.18 -19.96
CA MET A 24 -31.18 -19.69 -20.20
C MET A 24 -31.16 -18.32 -20.88
N THR A 25 -32.03 -18.12 -21.87
CA THR A 25 -32.18 -16.84 -22.57
C THR A 25 -32.78 -15.79 -21.63
N GLU A 26 -33.74 -16.18 -20.78
CA GLU A 26 -34.32 -15.31 -19.75
C GLU A 26 -33.32 -14.92 -18.65
N ALA A 27 -32.33 -15.78 -18.38
CA ALA A 27 -31.21 -15.50 -17.49
C ALA A 27 -30.12 -14.62 -18.12
N GLY A 28 -30.22 -14.31 -19.42
CA GLY A 28 -29.26 -13.48 -20.15
C GLY A 28 -28.06 -14.24 -20.71
N PHE A 29 -28.12 -15.57 -20.77
CA PHE A 29 -27.14 -16.37 -21.52
C PHE A 29 -27.44 -16.35 -23.02
N THR A 30 -26.39 -16.54 -23.81
CA THR A 30 -26.49 -16.72 -25.26
C THR A 30 -27.12 -18.08 -25.58
N GLY A 31 -27.91 -18.18 -26.65
CA GLY A 31 -28.69 -19.37 -27.00
C GLY A 31 -27.88 -20.62 -27.39
N ASP A 32 -26.55 -20.55 -27.34
CA ASP A 32 -25.62 -21.68 -27.52
C ASP A 32 -25.25 -22.39 -26.20
N LYS A 33 -25.62 -21.82 -25.04
CA LYS A 33 -25.31 -22.40 -23.73
C LYS A 33 -26.48 -23.18 -23.16
N THR A 34 -26.19 -24.37 -22.66
CA THR A 34 -27.18 -25.24 -22.01
C THR A 34 -27.21 -25.04 -20.49
N LEU A 35 -28.26 -25.53 -19.82
CA LEU A 35 -28.31 -25.59 -18.35
C LEU A 35 -27.14 -26.41 -17.78
N GLY A 36 -26.73 -27.48 -18.46
CA GLY A 36 -25.53 -28.25 -18.08
C GLY A 36 -24.24 -27.44 -18.18
N ASP A 37 -24.12 -26.58 -19.20
CA ASP A 37 -23.00 -25.64 -19.29
C ASP A 37 -23.01 -24.59 -18.17
N ALA A 38 -24.19 -24.12 -17.76
CA ALA A 38 -24.29 -23.18 -16.64
C ALA A 38 -23.88 -23.82 -15.30
N VAL A 39 -24.29 -25.07 -15.05
CA VAL A 39 -23.85 -25.84 -13.87
C VAL A 39 -22.32 -25.97 -13.88
N ARG A 40 -21.74 -26.42 -15.00
CA ARG A 40 -20.28 -26.54 -15.14
C ARG A 40 -19.57 -25.20 -14.93
N MET A 41 -20.12 -24.10 -15.44
CA MET A 41 -19.55 -22.76 -15.22
C MET A 41 -19.60 -22.34 -13.76
N ALA A 42 -20.69 -22.63 -13.04
CA ALA A 42 -20.80 -22.36 -11.61
C ALA A 42 -19.78 -23.17 -10.79
N GLU A 43 -19.58 -24.44 -11.14
CA GLU A 43 -18.57 -25.32 -10.53
C GLU A 43 -17.15 -24.81 -10.79
N GLU A 44 -16.84 -24.47 -12.05
CA GLU A 44 -15.54 -23.92 -12.46
C GLU A 44 -15.24 -22.60 -11.73
N GLN A 45 -16.26 -21.76 -11.52
CA GLN A 45 -16.13 -20.50 -10.80
C GLN A 45 -15.87 -20.70 -9.31
N ALA A 46 -16.61 -21.59 -8.65
CA ALA A 46 -16.38 -21.94 -7.25
C ALA A 46 -14.96 -22.50 -7.05
N ALA A 47 -14.53 -23.41 -7.94
CA ALA A 47 -13.18 -23.98 -7.92
C ALA A 47 -12.09 -22.94 -8.25
N ALA A 48 -12.38 -21.91 -9.04
CA ALA A 48 -11.46 -20.79 -9.26
C ALA A 48 -11.27 -19.95 -7.99
N SER A 49 -12.36 -19.61 -7.28
CA SER A 49 -12.25 -18.88 -6.01
C SER A 49 -11.60 -19.69 -4.89
N ASP A 50 -11.76 -21.02 -4.86
CA ASP A 50 -11.00 -21.86 -3.92
C ASP A 50 -9.48 -21.83 -4.20
N ARG A 51 -9.09 -21.88 -5.48
CA ARG A 51 -7.68 -21.76 -5.88
C ARG A 51 -7.11 -20.38 -5.54
N GLU A 52 -7.86 -19.32 -5.81
CA GLU A 52 -7.48 -17.95 -5.46
C GLU A 52 -7.29 -17.79 -3.95
N ALA A 53 -8.20 -18.34 -3.14
CA ALA A 53 -8.05 -18.33 -1.68
C ALA A 53 -6.79 -19.10 -1.22
N PHE A 54 -6.47 -20.22 -1.86
CA PHE A 54 -5.24 -20.96 -1.56
C PHE A 54 -3.98 -20.15 -1.89
N GLU A 55 -3.91 -19.54 -3.08
CA GLU A 55 -2.78 -18.69 -3.48
C GLU A 55 -2.60 -17.48 -2.55
N LEU A 56 -3.70 -16.83 -2.14
CA LEU A 56 -3.67 -15.74 -1.18
C LEU A 56 -3.14 -16.17 0.19
N ALA A 57 -3.45 -17.40 0.63
CA ALA A 57 -2.92 -17.98 1.87
C ALA A 57 -1.40 -18.18 1.80
N GLU A 58 -0.89 -18.71 0.69
CA GLU A 58 0.55 -18.89 0.48
C GLU A 58 1.28 -17.54 0.49
N ARG A 59 0.79 -16.55 -0.24
CA ARG A 59 1.38 -15.20 -0.29
C ARG A 59 1.35 -14.51 1.08
N SER A 60 0.22 -14.61 1.80
CA SER A 60 0.10 -14.06 3.16
C SER A 60 1.15 -14.68 4.10
N GLY A 61 1.29 -16.00 4.03
CA GLY A 61 2.31 -16.75 4.73
C GLY A 61 3.74 -16.30 4.47
N GLN A 62 4.10 -16.15 3.20
CA GLN A 62 5.42 -15.70 2.78
C GLN A 62 5.71 -14.27 3.26
N ALA A 63 4.74 -13.36 3.12
CA ALA A 63 4.85 -12.00 3.66
C ALA A 63 5.09 -12.01 5.17
N MET A 64 4.41 -12.91 5.89
CA MET A 64 4.60 -13.07 7.33
C MET A 64 5.99 -13.60 7.71
N THR A 65 6.50 -14.58 6.97
CA THR A 65 7.88 -15.08 7.16
C THR A 65 8.90 -13.96 6.97
N LEU A 66 8.75 -13.17 5.91
CA LEU A 66 9.61 -12.00 5.66
C LEU A 66 9.52 -10.96 6.79
N ALA A 67 8.33 -10.75 7.35
CA ALA A 67 8.16 -9.88 8.51
C ALA A 67 8.94 -10.39 9.73
N LEU A 68 8.88 -11.70 10.02
CA LEU A 68 9.61 -12.31 11.13
C LEU A 68 11.14 -12.22 10.95
N GLU A 69 11.63 -12.50 9.74
CA GLU A 69 13.05 -12.41 9.39
C GLU A 69 13.56 -10.97 9.54
N ALA A 70 12.83 -10.00 9.00
CA ALA A 70 13.19 -8.58 9.10
C ALA A 70 13.14 -8.06 10.55
N VAL A 71 12.22 -8.53 11.40
CA VAL A 71 12.25 -8.21 12.84
C VAL A 71 13.46 -8.82 13.53
N ALA A 72 13.82 -10.06 13.21
CA ALA A 72 14.99 -10.71 13.79
C ALA A 72 16.29 -9.97 13.39
N GLU A 73 16.39 -9.53 12.13
CA GLU A 73 17.47 -8.68 11.64
C GLU A 73 17.53 -7.35 12.39
N ALA A 74 16.38 -6.67 12.53
CA ALA A 74 16.29 -5.41 13.26
C ALA A 74 16.74 -5.55 14.73
N GLU A 75 16.31 -6.62 15.41
CA GLU A 75 16.72 -6.92 16.78
C GLU A 75 18.22 -7.24 16.88
N ALA A 76 18.79 -7.95 15.90
CA ALA A 76 20.22 -8.25 15.88
C ALA A 76 21.07 -7.00 15.66
N ALA A 77 20.72 -6.17 14.67
CA ALA A 77 21.40 -4.91 14.41
C ALA A 77 21.26 -3.92 15.59
N GLY A 78 20.08 -3.85 16.20
CA GLY A 78 19.84 -3.03 17.40
C GLY A 78 20.69 -3.46 18.60
N ARG A 79 20.90 -4.78 18.80
CA ARG A 79 21.83 -5.28 19.83
C ARG A 79 23.27 -4.88 19.54
N ARG A 80 23.74 -5.04 18.30
CA ARG A 80 25.10 -4.63 17.89
C ARG A 80 25.32 -3.13 18.09
N ALA A 81 24.34 -2.29 17.72
CA ALA A 81 24.40 -0.86 17.95
C ALA A 81 24.55 -0.52 19.46
N ALA A 82 23.78 -1.18 20.32
CA ALA A 82 23.87 -0.99 21.77
C ALA A 82 25.24 -1.40 22.34
N GLU A 83 25.78 -2.55 21.90
CA GLU A 83 27.11 -3.04 22.30
C GLU A 83 28.22 -2.06 21.87
N LEU A 84 28.12 -1.48 20.67
CA LEU A 84 29.08 -0.49 20.18
C LEU A 84 29.03 0.82 20.97
N VAL A 85 27.83 1.27 21.38
CA VAL A 85 27.67 2.44 22.27
C VAL A 85 28.31 2.19 23.63
N GLU A 86 28.12 1.00 24.21
CA GLU A 86 28.75 0.63 25.48
C GLU A 86 30.29 0.63 25.37
N GLN A 87 30.83 0.04 24.30
CA GLN A 87 32.27 0.03 24.02
C GLN A 87 32.82 1.45 23.80
N ALA A 88 32.09 2.31 23.09
CA ALA A 88 32.48 3.69 22.87
C ALA A 88 32.55 4.48 24.18
N GLY A 89 31.62 4.22 25.11
CA GLY A 89 31.63 4.79 26.45
C GLY A 89 32.84 4.34 27.27
N ALA A 90 33.24 3.07 27.15
CA ALA A 90 34.46 2.55 27.79
C ALA A 90 35.75 3.13 27.19
N ALA A 91 35.73 3.56 25.93
CA ALA A 91 36.85 4.17 25.21
C ALA A 91 36.85 5.71 25.21
N ALA A 92 36.08 6.35 26.11
CA ALA A 92 35.79 7.78 26.06
C ALA A 92 37.03 8.69 25.87
N GLY A 93 36.90 9.68 24.98
CA GLY A 93 37.93 10.70 24.71
C GLY A 93 39.04 10.27 23.75
N SER A 94 38.93 9.09 23.13
CA SER A 94 39.85 8.59 22.11
C SER A 94 39.22 8.61 20.71
N GLY A 95 40.03 8.63 19.65
CA GLY A 95 39.55 8.50 18.27
C GLY A 95 38.77 7.19 18.03
N THR A 96 39.09 6.13 18.78
CA THR A 96 38.34 4.86 18.72
C THR A 96 36.92 4.97 19.26
N SER A 97 36.63 5.93 20.16
CA SER A 97 35.27 6.19 20.63
C SER A 97 34.40 6.76 19.50
N GLU A 98 34.94 7.68 18.69
CA GLU A 98 34.23 8.25 17.55
C GLU A 98 33.98 7.22 16.44
N ASP A 99 34.96 6.37 16.15
CA ASP A 99 34.82 5.28 15.17
C ASP A 99 33.73 4.26 15.60
N LEU A 100 33.69 3.89 16.88
CA LEU A 100 32.67 3.00 17.42
C LEU A 100 31.27 3.63 17.38
N LEU A 101 31.14 4.93 17.65
CA LEU A 101 29.87 5.64 17.53
C LEU A 101 29.39 5.75 16.07
N MET A 102 30.31 5.90 15.12
CA MET A 102 29.98 5.86 13.69
C MET A 102 29.45 4.48 13.28
N GLN A 103 30.11 3.41 13.72
CA GLN A 103 29.64 2.03 13.48
C GLN A 103 28.28 1.78 14.15
N ALA A 104 28.09 2.27 15.38
CA ALA A 104 26.83 2.16 16.11
C ALA A 104 25.69 2.88 15.36
N ALA A 105 25.96 4.05 14.80
CA ALA A 105 25.00 4.79 13.99
C ALA A 105 24.62 4.01 12.72
N TRP A 106 25.59 3.34 12.08
CA TRP A 106 25.34 2.49 10.91
C TRP A 106 24.45 1.29 11.27
N GLU A 107 24.76 0.57 12.35
CA GLU A 107 23.92 -0.55 12.83
C GLU A 107 22.52 -0.09 13.26
N ARG A 108 22.40 1.08 13.92
CA ARG A 108 21.10 1.67 14.24
C ARG A 108 20.29 1.96 12.98
N ARG A 109 20.92 2.46 11.92
CA ARG A 109 20.27 2.69 10.63
C ARG A 109 19.79 1.38 10.01
N GLN A 110 20.65 0.36 9.94
CA GLN A 110 20.25 -0.98 9.45
C GLN A 110 19.06 -1.53 10.23
N ALA A 111 19.07 -1.39 11.56
CA ALA A 111 17.96 -1.81 12.41
C ALA A 111 16.65 -1.04 12.12
N ARG A 112 16.74 0.27 11.86
CA ARG A 112 15.58 1.10 11.45
C ARG A 112 15.05 0.67 10.08
N GLU A 113 15.92 0.44 9.10
CA GLU A 113 15.55 -0.04 7.77
C GLU A 113 14.87 -1.42 7.84
N ALA A 114 15.44 -2.38 8.56
CA ALA A 114 14.85 -3.69 8.80
C ALA A 114 13.51 -3.61 9.55
N THR A 115 13.36 -2.68 10.50
CA THR A 115 12.08 -2.42 11.18
C THR A 115 11.00 -1.93 10.21
N LEU A 116 11.35 -1.05 9.28
CA LEU A 116 10.42 -0.57 8.25
C LEU A 116 10.04 -1.68 7.27
N ARG A 117 11.02 -2.50 6.84
CA ARG A 117 10.78 -3.68 6.00
C ARG A 117 9.80 -4.65 6.69
N ALA A 118 10.03 -4.94 7.97
CA ALA A 118 9.15 -5.80 8.74
C ALA A 118 7.72 -5.25 8.88
N LYS A 119 7.56 -3.93 9.08
CA LYS A 119 6.23 -3.30 9.12
C LYS A 119 5.50 -3.41 7.78
N ALA A 120 6.20 -3.16 6.68
CA ALA A 120 5.65 -3.29 5.32
C ALA A 120 5.20 -4.75 5.03
N ALA A 121 6.06 -5.72 5.38
CA ALA A 121 5.74 -7.13 5.19
C ALA A 121 4.55 -7.59 6.04
N LEU A 122 4.47 -7.12 7.29
CA LEU A 122 3.34 -7.40 8.16
C LEU A 122 2.02 -6.83 7.62
N ALA A 123 2.04 -5.58 7.14
CA ALA A 123 0.86 -4.94 6.55
C ALA A 123 0.35 -5.69 5.31
N ALA A 124 1.28 -6.07 4.42
CA ALA A 124 0.95 -6.88 3.25
C ALA A 124 0.35 -8.25 3.64
N ALA A 125 0.92 -8.92 4.64
CA ALA A 125 0.41 -10.20 5.14
C ALA A 125 -1.03 -10.07 5.66
N THR A 126 -1.32 -9.04 6.46
CA THR A 126 -2.67 -8.83 7.02
C THR A 126 -3.70 -8.51 5.95
N ASP A 127 -3.33 -7.76 4.92
CA ASP A 127 -4.23 -7.42 3.83
C ASP A 127 -4.49 -8.62 2.91
N LEU A 128 -3.46 -9.41 2.61
CA LEU A 128 -3.59 -10.67 1.87
C LEU A 128 -4.48 -11.66 2.62
N ASP A 129 -4.34 -11.78 3.94
CA ASP A 129 -5.21 -12.64 4.75
C ASP A 129 -6.66 -12.15 4.77
N THR A 130 -6.87 -10.83 4.84
CA THR A 130 -8.21 -10.24 4.74
C THR A 130 -8.86 -10.55 3.39
N GLU A 131 -8.11 -10.43 2.29
CA GLU A 131 -8.59 -10.77 0.95
C GLU A 131 -8.83 -12.28 0.80
N ARG A 132 -7.98 -13.12 1.40
CA ARG A 132 -8.17 -14.57 1.49
C ARG A 132 -9.47 -14.91 2.20
N MET A 133 -9.75 -14.32 3.36
CA MET A 133 -10.98 -14.58 4.11
C MET A 133 -12.23 -14.19 3.31
N ALA A 134 -12.20 -13.02 2.66
CA ALA A 134 -13.29 -12.57 1.79
C ALA A 134 -13.49 -13.51 0.59
N THR A 135 -12.41 -14.00 -0.01
CA THR A 135 -12.43 -14.93 -1.15
C THR A 135 -12.90 -16.32 -0.74
N THR A 136 -12.50 -16.79 0.44
CA THR A 136 -12.98 -18.06 1.03
C THR A 136 -14.49 -18.01 1.26
N GLN A 137 -15.00 -16.91 1.84
CA GLN A 137 -16.43 -16.74 2.06
C GLN A 137 -17.21 -16.71 0.73
N ARG A 138 -16.64 -16.07 -0.30
CA ARG A 138 -17.19 -16.07 -1.66
C ARG A 138 -17.21 -17.47 -2.27
N ALA A 139 -16.13 -18.23 -2.14
CA ALA A 139 -16.05 -19.60 -2.64
C ALA A 139 -17.09 -20.53 -1.99
N ILE A 140 -17.30 -20.41 -0.67
CA ILE A 140 -18.34 -21.16 0.05
C ILE A 140 -19.74 -20.82 -0.51
N GLN A 141 -20.03 -19.53 -0.72
CA GLN A 141 -21.31 -19.10 -1.28
C GLN A 141 -21.50 -19.60 -2.72
N GLN A 142 -20.47 -19.48 -3.56
CA GLN A 142 -20.52 -19.95 -4.95
C GLN A 142 -20.70 -21.46 -5.03
N ARG A 143 -20.03 -22.23 -4.16
CA ARG A 143 -20.19 -23.69 -4.10
C ARG A 143 -21.62 -24.06 -3.70
N ALA A 144 -22.19 -23.40 -2.68
CA ALA A 144 -23.57 -23.63 -2.27
C ALA A 144 -24.57 -23.29 -3.40
N SER A 145 -24.37 -22.17 -4.10
CA SER A 145 -25.19 -21.79 -5.26
C SER A 145 -25.04 -22.76 -6.43
N SER A 146 -23.83 -23.26 -6.67
CA SER A 146 -23.55 -24.27 -7.70
C SER A 146 -24.24 -25.60 -7.39
N ASP A 147 -24.12 -26.10 -6.16
CA ASP A 147 -24.77 -27.34 -5.72
C ASP A 147 -26.29 -27.23 -5.82
N GLN A 148 -26.86 -26.08 -5.43
CA GLN A 148 -28.28 -25.81 -5.55
C GLN A 148 -28.73 -25.74 -7.01
N LEU A 149 -27.96 -25.09 -7.89
CA LEU A 149 -28.24 -25.02 -9.32
C LEU A 149 -28.24 -26.43 -9.95
N ALA A 150 -27.22 -27.24 -9.65
CA ALA A 150 -27.12 -28.62 -10.12
C ALA A 150 -28.32 -29.48 -9.67
N ALA A 151 -28.74 -29.33 -8.40
CA ALA A 151 -29.89 -30.05 -7.86
C ALA A 151 -31.21 -29.66 -8.57
N LEU A 152 -31.43 -28.36 -8.82
CA LEU A 152 -32.62 -27.86 -9.50
C LEU A 152 -32.68 -28.30 -10.96
N VAL A 153 -31.55 -28.25 -11.67
CA VAL A 153 -31.44 -28.73 -13.06
C VAL A 153 -31.71 -30.25 -13.12
N THR A 154 -31.12 -31.03 -12.21
CA THR A 154 -31.35 -32.49 -12.14
C THR A 154 -32.81 -32.83 -11.83
N ALA A 155 -33.48 -32.01 -11.01
CA ALA A 155 -34.89 -32.17 -10.67
C ALA A 155 -35.86 -31.66 -11.75
N GLY A 156 -35.38 -31.09 -12.86
CA GLY A 156 -36.20 -30.50 -13.92
C GLY A 156 -36.93 -29.22 -13.48
N LYS A 157 -36.44 -28.54 -12.44
CA LYS A 157 -37.04 -27.33 -11.85
C LYS A 157 -36.42 -26.06 -12.42
N GLU A 158 -36.45 -25.92 -13.74
CA GLU A 158 -35.72 -24.88 -14.47
C GLU A 158 -36.14 -23.46 -14.06
N GLN A 159 -37.43 -23.23 -13.84
CA GLN A 159 -37.95 -21.93 -13.39
C GLN A 159 -37.49 -21.55 -11.98
N GLU A 160 -37.24 -22.54 -11.09
CA GLU A 160 -36.66 -22.30 -9.77
C GLU A 160 -35.15 -22.01 -9.85
N ALA A 161 -34.47 -22.44 -10.93
CA ALA A 161 -33.04 -22.22 -11.17
C ALA A 161 -32.73 -20.83 -11.76
N LEU A 162 -33.73 -20.18 -12.41
CA LEU A 162 -33.61 -18.86 -13.01
C LEU A 162 -32.89 -17.79 -12.17
N PRO A 163 -33.17 -17.59 -10.86
CA PRO A 163 -32.45 -16.60 -10.05
C PRO A 163 -30.95 -16.90 -9.92
N LEU A 164 -30.56 -18.17 -9.76
CA LEU A 164 -29.16 -18.59 -9.67
C LEU A 164 -28.44 -18.41 -11.01
N LEU A 165 -29.14 -18.66 -12.12
CA LEU A 165 -28.62 -18.43 -13.47
C LEU A 165 -28.38 -16.94 -13.75
N ARG A 166 -29.31 -16.06 -13.34
CA ARG A 166 -29.14 -14.60 -13.42
C ARG A 166 -27.95 -14.13 -12.59
N GLU A 167 -27.80 -14.65 -11.36
CA GLU A 167 -26.67 -14.33 -10.51
C GLU A 167 -25.33 -14.77 -11.14
N LEU A 168 -25.26 -16.00 -11.66
CA LEU A 168 -24.09 -16.51 -12.37
C LEU A 168 -23.72 -15.63 -13.57
N ARG A 169 -24.72 -15.21 -14.36
CA ARG A 169 -24.52 -14.32 -15.50
C ARG A 169 -23.98 -12.96 -15.08
N GLU A 170 -24.58 -12.35 -14.06
CA GLU A 170 -24.13 -11.07 -13.53
C GLU A 170 -22.70 -11.15 -13.00
N GLN A 171 -22.34 -12.24 -12.31
CA GLN A 171 -20.97 -12.47 -11.83
C GLN A 171 -19.97 -12.58 -13.00
N GLN A 172 -20.34 -13.28 -14.09
CA GLN A 172 -19.49 -13.35 -15.29
C GLN A 172 -19.32 -11.99 -15.95
N GLU A 173 -20.37 -11.17 -16.02
CA GLU A 173 -20.28 -9.82 -16.58
C GLU A 173 -19.39 -8.91 -15.74
N ARG A 174 -19.48 -8.99 -14.41
CA ARG A 174 -18.58 -8.25 -13.51
C ARG A 174 -17.12 -8.67 -13.72
N GLN A 175 -16.84 -9.98 -13.86
CA GLN A 175 -15.50 -10.49 -14.14
C GLN A 175 -14.97 -10.07 -15.53
N ALA A 176 -15.82 -10.06 -16.56
CA ALA A 176 -15.43 -9.68 -17.91
C ALA A 176 -15.28 -8.17 -18.11
N SER A 177 -15.91 -7.35 -17.26
CA SER A 177 -15.83 -5.90 -17.35
C SER A 177 -14.45 -5.37 -16.90
N ALA A 178 -13.97 -4.29 -17.53
CA ALA A 178 -12.78 -3.55 -17.08
C ALA A 178 -12.94 -2.87 -15.70
N GLN A 179 -14.12 -2.99 -15.09
CA GLN A 179 -14.44 -2.65 -13.71
C GLN A 179 -14.29 -3.85 -12.76
N GLY A 180 -13.55 -4.88 -13.17
CA GLY A 180 -13.10 -5.94 -12.28
C GLY A 180 -12.57 -5.35 -10.97
N THR A 181 -12.81 -6.06 -9.87
CA THR A 181 -12.38 -5.67 -8.52
C THR A 181 -10.91 -5.23 -8.57
N ILE A 182 -10.61 -3.98 -8.19
CA ILE A 182 -9.22 -3.50 -8.17
C ILE A 182 -8.43 -4.44 -7.26
N THR A 183 -7.47 -5.15 -7.84
CA THR A 183 -6.65 -6.12 -7.10
C THR A 183 -5.89 -5.41 -5.98
N LEU A 184 -5.55 -6.16 -4.92
CA LEU A 184 -4.72 -5.62 -3.84
C LEU A 184 -3.41 -5.03 -4.38
N GLN A 185 -2.75 -5.72 -5.32
CA GLN A 185 -1.51 -5.24 -5.95
C GLN A 185 -1.70 -3.86 -6.61
N GLU A 186 -2.76 -3.65 -7.38
CA GLU A 186 -3.02 -2.36 -8.02
C GLU A 186 -3.35 -1.26 -7.00
N ARG A 187 -4.04 -1.58 -5.89
CA ARG A 187 -4.27 -0.63 -4.80
C ARG A 187 -2.96 -0.15 -4.18
N TYR A 188 -2.04 -1.08 -3.89
CA TYR A 188 -0.73 -0.75 -3.36
C TYR A 188 0.13 0.03 -4.34
N ARG A 189 0.13 -0.33 -5.63
CA ARG A 189 0.84 0.42 -6.67
C ARG A 189 0.36 1.87 -6.79
N ARG A 190 -0.96 2.09 -6.71
CA ARG A 190 -1.55 3.44 -6.70
C ARG A 190 -1.16 4.21 -5.45
N ASN A 191 -1.26 3.59 -4.27
CA ASN A 191 -0.85 4.20 -3.00
C ASN A 191 0.65 4.60 -3.01
N ALA A 192 1.53 3.73 -3.50
CA ALA A 192 2.95 4.01 -3.67
C ALA A 192 3.20 5.21 -4.60
N THR A 193 2.44 5.31 -5.70
CA THR A 193 2.54 6.43 -6.65
C THR A 193 2.05 7.74 -6.03
N GLU A 194 0.93 7.70 -5.31
CA GLU A 194 0.34 8.86 -4.65
C GLU A 194 1.25 9.40 -3.54
N THR A 195 1.71 8.53 -2.65
CA THR A 195 2.63 8.90 -1.56
C THR A 195 3.97 9.40 -2.09
N ALA A 196 4.50 8.82 -3.17
CA ALA A 196 5.71 9.35 -3.84
C ALA A 196 5.50 10.76 -4.40
N THR A 197 4.32 11.03 -4.96
CA THR A 197 3.97 12.37 -5.44
C THR A 197 3.88 13.37 -4.29
N GLN A 198 3.29 12.98 -3.16
CA GLN A 198 3.22 13.81 -1.96
C GLN A 198 4.61 14.10 -1.37
N ALA A 199 5.48 13.10 -1.29
CA ALA A 199 6.87 13.26 -0.83
C ALA A 199 7.67 14.22 -1.74
N SER A 200 7.53 14.08 -3.06
CA SER A 200 8.17 14.98 -4.03
C SER A 200 7.69 16.44 -3.86
N ARG A 201 6.39 16.67 -3.65
CA ARG A 201 5.84 18.00 -3.36
C ARG A 201 6.38 18.59 -2.05
N ALA A 202 6.51 17.77 -1.01
CA ALA A 202 7.07 18.21 0.27
C ALA A 202 8.55 18.62 0.12
N MET A 203 9.35 17.85 -0.63
CA MET A 203 10.75 18.19 -0.93
C MET A 203 10.89 19.44 -1.81
N ALA A 204 9.99 19.63 -2.76
CA ALA A 204 9.95 20.86 -3.56
C ALA A 204 9.68 22.10 -2.69
N SER A 205 8.80 21.98 -1.68
CA SER A 205 8.54 23.04 -0.70
C SER A 205 9.77 23.36 0.15
N VAL A 206 10.51 22.35 0.60
CA VAL A 206 11.80 22.55 1.30
C VAL A 206 12.80 23.29 0.42
N THR A 207 12.91 22.91 -0.85
CA THR A 207 13.83 23.55 -1.80
C THR A 207 13.48 25.02 -2.02
N ALA A 208 12.19 25.32 -2.23
CA ALA A 208 11.70 26.69 -2.39
C ALA A 208 12.01 27.55 -1.15
N LYS A 209 11.64 27.08 0.05
CA LYS A 209 11.91 27.79 1.31
C LYS A 209 13.40 27.95 1.60
N SER A 210 14.22 26.96 1.26
CA SER A 210 15.68 27.06 1.41
C SER A 210 16.28 28.11 0.47
N SER A 211 15.74 28.27 -0.74
CA SER A 211 16.13 29.33 -1.67
C SER A 211 15.77 30.71 -1.11
N GLU A 212 14.54 30.87 -0.62
CA GLU A 212 14.07 32.11 0.03
C GLU A 212 14.92 32.49 1.26
N GLU A 213 15.26 31.51 2.11
CA GLU A 213 16.15 31.71 3.27
C GLU A 213 17.54 32.19 2.84
N SER A 214 18.12 31.56 1.81
CA SER A 214 19.44 31.91 1.28
C SER A 214 19.46 33.31 0.65
N GLU A 215 18.41 33.67 -0.09
CA GLU A 215 18.27 34.99 -0.70
C GLU A 215 18.14 36.10 0.35
N LEU A 216 17.32 35.87 1.38
CA LEU A 216 17.13 36.84 2.47
C LEU A 216 18.39 36.98 3.33
N ALA A 217 19.06 35.88 3.64
CA ALA A 217 20.37 35.91 4.31
C ALA A 217 21.41 36.68 3.49
N GLY A 218 21.44 36.47 2.17
CA GLY A 218 22.28 37.23 1.25
C GLY A 218 21.94 38.73 1.20
N ARG A 219 20.65 39.10 1.25
CA ARG A 219 20.21 40.50 1.35
C ARG A 219 20.65 41.13 2.65
N ILE A 220 20.48 40.45 3.79
CA ILE A 220 20.93 40.94 5.10
C ILE A 220 22.43 41.20 5.09
N ALA A 221 23.23 40.25 4.56
CA ALA A 221 24.68 40.43 4.46
C ALA A 221 25.07 41.63 3.58
N ARG A 222 24.31 41.95 2.52
CA ARG A 222 24.52 43.15 1.70
C ARG A 222 24.14 44.42 2.47
N LEU A 223 23.00 44.44 3.15
CA LEU A 223 22.55 45.57 3.96
C LEU A 223 23.52 45.86 5.11
N GLU A 224 24.05 44.83 5.76
CA GLU A 224 25.05 44.98 6.83
C GLU A 224 26.34 45.63 6.32
N ARG A 225 26.78 45.31 5.09
CA ARG A 225 27.92 45.98 4.45
C ARG A 225 27.60 47.42 4.05
N GLU A 226 26.41 47.68 3.49
CA GLU A 226 26.01 49.07 3.17
C GLU A 226 25.95 49.93 4.43
N ARG A 227 25.48 49.34 5.54
CA ARG A 227 25.36 49.98 6.84
C ARG A 227 26.73 50.37 7.41
N THR A 228 27.80 49.61 7.18
CA THR A 228 29.14 49.99 7.66
C THR A 228 29.67 51.26 7.00
N ASP A 229 29.23 51.56 5.78
CA ASP A 229 29.71 52.70 4.98
C ASP A 229 28.77 53.92 5.03
N ALA A 230 27.61 53.79 5.69
CA ALA A 230 26.53 54.78 5.70
C ALA A 230 26.72 55.91 6.74
N LYS A 231 26.26 57.11 6.40
CA LYS A 231 26.16 58.26 7.34
C LYS A 231 24.94 58.13 8.24
N ARG A 232 24.96 58.78 9.41
CA ARG A 232 23.99 58.63 10.52
C ARG A 232 22.52 58.43 10.13
N GLY A 233 21.94 59.29 9.28
CA GLY A 233 20.52 59.16 8.89
C GLY A 233 20.21 57.91 8.06
N ARG A 234 21.11 57.53 7.14
CA ARG A 234 20.98 56.30 6.33
C ARG A 234 21.33 55.05 7.15
N ALA A 235 22.26 55.15 8.09
CA ALA A 235 22.61 54.06 9.00
C ALA A 235 21.42 53.67 9.91
N GLU A 236 20.68 54.64 10.45
CA GLU A 236 19.50 54.39 11.28
C GLU A 236 18.35 53.73 10.47
N GLU A 237 18.21 54.09 9.19
CA GLU A 237 17.25 53.45 8.27
C GLU A 237 17.64 52.00 7.94
N LEU A 238 18.91 51.77 7.59
CA LEU A 238 19.44 50.43 7.31
C LEU A 238 19.38 49.53 8.54
N ASP A 239 19.63 50.05 9.74
CA ASP A 239 19.51 49.27 10.99
C ASP A 239 18.07 48.77 11.22
N ARG A 240 17.05 49.56 10.85
CA ARG A 240 15.63 49.11 10.90
C ARG A 240 15.34 48.05 9.85
N GLU A 241 15.79 48.24 8.61
CA GLU A 241 15.58 47.27 7.51
C GLU A 241 16.28 45.93 7.79
N ILE A 242 17.49 45.97 8.39
CA ILE A 242 18.22 44.78 8.83
C ILE A 242 17.46 44.08 9.96
N ALA A 243 16.95 44.82 10.94
CA ALA A 243 16.19 44.24 12.05
C ALA A 243 14.91 43.55 11.58
N GLU A 244 14.15 44.20 10.69
CA GLU A 244 12.95 43.62 10.07
C GLU A 244 13.30 42.37 9.24
N SER A 245 14.33 42.46 8.39
CA SER A 245 14.78 41.32 7.57
C SER A 245 15.25 40.15 8.43
N LYS A 246 15.93 40.40 9.57
CA LYS A 246 16.34 39.37 10.52
C LYS A 246 15.14 38.72 11.22
N ALA A 247 14.11 39.49 11.55
CA ALA A 247 12.87 38.94 12.10
C ALA A 247 12.17 38.02 11.07
N THR A 248 12.07 38.45 9.81
CA THR A 248 11.54 37.61 8.72
C THR A 248 12.39 36.36 8.50
N LEU A 249 13.72 36.47 8.57
CA LEU A 249 14.63 35.32 8.42
C LEU A 249 14.44 34.28 9.54
N ALA A 250 14.20 34.73 10.78
CA ALA A 250 13.91 33.83 11.89
C ALA A 250 12.61 33.03 11.62
N VAL A 251 11.53 33.70 11.19
CA VAL A 251 10.26 33.04 10.83
C VAL A 251 10.46 32.04 9.69
N LEU A 252 11.19 32.42 8.62
CA LEU A 252 11.47 31.52 7.50
C LEU A 252 12.27 30.28 7.92
N ARG A 253 13.18 30.40 8.90
CA ARG A 253 13.93 29.26 9.43
C ARG A 253 13.05 28.29 10.21
N ASP A 254 12.11 28.81 11.00
CA ASP A 254 11.13 27.98 11.70
C ASP A 254 10.24 27.24 10.69
N GLU A 255 9.71 27.94 9.68
CA GLU A 255 8.91 27.34 8.61
C GLU A 255 9.69 26.32 7.78
N LEU A 256 10.97 26.57 7.51
CA LEU A 256 11.86 25.63 6.83
C LEU A 256 12.11 24.40 7.70
N GLY A 257 12.26 24.57 9.01
CA GLY A 257 12.35 23.46 9.97
C GLY A 257 11.12 22.56 9.93
N GLU A 258 9.92 23.14 9.97
CA GLU A 258 8.68 22.38 9.81
C GLU A 258 8.55 21.71 8.45
N ALA A 259 8.92 22.40 7.37
CA ALA A 259 8.87 21.86 6.03
C ALA A 259 9.81 20.65 5.88
N LYS A 260 11.02 20.73 6.45
CA LYS A 260 11.99 19.62 6.50
C LYS A 260 11.42 18.44 7.26
N ALA A 261 10.88 18.66 8.47
CA ALA A 261 10.27 17.60 9.26
C ALA A 261 9.13 16.89 8.52
N ARG A 262 8.23 17.67 7.89
CA ARG A 262 7.16 17.12 7.04
C ARG A 262 7.70 16.32 5.86
N ALA A 263 8.72 16.83 5.16
CA ALA A 263 9.32 16.15 4.02
C ALA A 263 9.99 14.83 4.41
N THR A 264 10.72 14.78 5.53
CA THR A 264 11.30 13.55 6.07
C THR A 264 10.22 12.50 6.37
N THR A 265 9.12 12.89 7.03
CA THR A 265 8.01 11.97 7.30
C THR A 265 7.39 11.43 6.01
N MET A 266 7.11 12.29 5.03
CA MET A 266 6.53 11.88 3.75
C MET A 266 7.47 10.98 2.95
N GLU A 267 8.78 11.22 3.00
CA GLU A 267 9.76 10.36 2.36
C GLU A 267 9.76 8.96 2.99
N GLN A 268 9.73 8.87 4.32
CA GLN A 268 9.64 7.59 5.02
C GLN A 268 8.35 6.84 4.67
N THR A 269 7.20 7.53 4.68
CA THR A 269 5.91 6.95 4.27
C THR A 269 5.96 6.46 2.82
N SER A 270 6.55 7.23 1.91
CA SER A 270 6.69 6.82 0.50
C SER A 270 7.60 5.60 0.35
N ARG A 271 8.70 5.51 1.11
CA ARG A 271 9.59 4.33 1.09
C ARG A 271 8.85 3.07 1.55
N VAL A 272 8.07 3.17 2.63
CA VAL A 272 7.23 2.05 3.11
C VAL A 272 6.23 1.64 2.04
N ALA A 273 5.45 2.58 1.49
CA ALA A 273 4.44 2.27 0.48
C ALA A 273 5.02 1.64 -0.81
N LYS A 274 6.19 2.12 -1.26
CA LYS A 274 6.93 1.49 -2.37
C LYS A 274 7.41 0.08 -2.01
N GLY A 275 7.89 -0.09 -0.78
CA GLY A 275 8.29 -1.38 -0.25
C GLY A 275 7.14 -2.39 -0.25
N GLU A 276 5.98 -2.01 0.27
CA GLU A 276 4.78 -2.85 0.29
C GLU A 276 4.32 -3.21 -1.14
N ALA A 277 4.30 -2.25 -2.06
CA ALA A 277 3.96 -2.51 -3.45
C ALA A 277 4.94 -3.46 -4.13
N GLY A 278 6.26 -3.26 -3.91
CA GLY A 278 7.30 -4.14 -4.44
C GLY A 278 7.25 -5.55 -3.83
N LEU A 279 6.83 -5.69 -2.57
CA LEU A 279 6.63 -7.00 -1.95
C LEU A 279 5.50 -7.76 -2.63
N LEU A 280 4.36 -7.12 -2.88
CA LEU A 280 3.24 -7.78 -3.56
C LEU A 280 3.58 -8.20 -4.99
N GLU A 281 4.40 -7.40 -5.69
CA GLU A 281 4.94 -7.79 -7.00
C GLU A 281 5.86 -9.01 -6.89
N HIS A 282 6.80 -9.00 -5.95
CA HIS A 282 7.68 -10.14 -5.68
C HIS A 282 6.93 -11.43 -5.33
N LEU A 283 5.92 -11.34 -4.47
CA LEU A 283 5.09 -12.49 -4.07
C LEU A 283 4.18 -12.99 -5.20
N ALA A 284 3.84 -12.13 -6.17
CA ALA A 284 3.08 -12.56 -7.35
C ALA A 284 3.98 -13.32 -8.34
N ASP A 285 5.24 -12.91 -8.48
CA ASP A 285 6.22 -13.53 -9.38
C ASP A 285 6.81 -14.83 -8.82
N ARG A 286 6.90 -14.97 -7.50
CA ARG A 286 7.47 -16.13 -6.81
C ARG A 286 6.44 -17.26 -6.72
N GLY A 287 6.26 -18.00 -7.82
CA GLY A 287 5.37 -19.17 -7.89
C GLY A 287 5.81 -20.41 -7.10
N ASP A 288 6.82 -20.31 -6.23
CA ASP A 288 7.32 -21.41 -5.42
C ASP A 288 6.72 -21.36 -4.01
N GLY A 289 5.96 -22.40 -3.67
CA GLY A 289 5.34 -22.61 -2.37
C GLY A 289 6.37 -22.82 -1.27
N ILE A 290 6.86 -21.74 -0.66
CA ILE A 290 7.50 -21.80 0.65
C ILE A 290 6.42 -22.19 1.66
N VAL A 291 6.73 -23.16 2.53
CA VAL A 291 5.86 -23.58 3.63
C VAL A 291 5.57 -22.36 4.52
N SER A 292 4.36 -21.82 4.37
CA SER A 292 3.83 -20.72 5.16
C SER A 292 3.73 -21.10 6.64
N SER A 293 4.18 -20.21 7.52
CA SER A 293 3.74 -20.22 8.91
C SER A 293 2.47 -19.40 9.02
N GLU A 294 1.30 -20.03 9.08
CA GLU A 294 0.11 -19.36 9.59
C GLU A 294 0.37 -18.98 11.05
N LEU A 295 0.51 -17.68 11.31
CA LEU A 295 0.64 -17.18 12.67
C LEU A 295 -0.75 -16.97 13.27
N GLY A 296 -1.00 -17.57 14.42
CA GLY A 296 -2.22 -17.28 15.19
C GLY A 296 -2.23 -15.83 15.70
N ASP A 297 -3.41 -15.31 16.09
CA ASP A 297 -3.59 -13.93 16.57
C ASP A 297 -2.60 -13.53 17.67
N ASP A 298 -2.28 -14.45 18.59
CA ASP A 298 -1.31 -14.22 19.66
C ASP A 298 0.12 -13.97 19.13
N GLN A 299 0.49 -14.66 18.06
CA GLN A 299 1.80 -14.52 17.42
C GLN A 299 1.87 -13.21 16.62
N LEU A 300 0.77 -12.80 15.98
CA LEU A 300 0.65 -11.49 15.33
C LEU A 300 0.80 -10.36 16.34
N ALA A 301 0.08 -10.42 17.47
CA ALA A 301 0.17 -9.43 18.53
C ALA A 301 1.58 -9.37 19.15
N ALA A 302 2.21 -10.53 19.34
CA ALA A 302 3.59 -10.61 19.82
C ALA A 302 4.57 -9.95 18.83
N LEU A 303 4.41 -10.17 17.53
CA LEU A 303 5.24 -9.55 16.48
C LEU A 303 5.10 -8.02 16.47
N GLN A 304 3.86 -7.52 16.53
CA GLN A 304 3.58 -6.08 16.64
C GLN A 304 4.23 -5.45 17.88
N SER A 305 4.11 -6.13 19.04
CA SER A 305 4.75 -5.69 20.28
C SER A 305 6.27 -5.67 20.17
N ARG A 306 6.87 -6.69 19.53
CA ARG A 306 8.32 -6.74 19.27
C ARG A 306 8.76 -5.58 18.39
N LEU A 307 8.07 -5.32 17.28
CA LEU A 307 8.34 -4.19 16.39
C LEU A 307 8.32 -2.85 17.12
N GLN A 308 7.29 -2.60 17.94
CA GLN A 308 7.17 -1.38 18.71
C GLN A 308 8.29 -1.24 19.73
N ARG A 309 8.64 -2.32 20.43
CA ARG A 309 9.73 -2.35 21.41
C ARG A 309 11.10 -2.12 20.75
N THR A 310 11.36 -2.76 19.62
CA THR A 310 12.61 -2.59 18.86
C THR A 310 12.75 -1.15 18.39
N SER A 311 11.70 -0.57 17.82
CA SER A 311 11.69 0.84 17.43
C SER A 311 12.03 1.77 18.60
N GLY A 312 11.36 1.61 19.75
CA GLY A 312 11.62 2.44 20.94
C GLY A 312 13.07 2.32 21.44
N LYS A 313 13.59 1.09 21.51
CA LYS A 313 14.99 0.85 21.92
C LYS A 313 16.02 1.53 21.01
N LEU A 314 15.75 1.60 19.70
CA LEU A 314 16.67 2.25 18.76
C LEU A 314 16.72 3.76 18.95
N ASP A 315 15.59 4.37 19.33
CA ASP A 315 15.51 5.80 19.59
C ASP A 315 16.15 6.19 20.94
N ASP A 316 16.17 5.26 21.90
CA ASP A 316 16.82 5.44 23.20
C ASP A 316 18.36 5.27 23.17
N LEU A 317 18.95 4.84 22.05
CA LEU A 317 20.40 4.68 21.93
C LEU A 317 21.12 6.03 22.01
N ALA A 318 22.12 6.11 22.90
CA ALA A 318 22.93 7.30 23.15
C ALA A 318 23.96 7.58 22.04
N ILE A 319 23.47 7.77 20.82
CA ILE A 319 24.26 8.11 19.63
C ILE A 319 23.87 9.53 19.22
N ASP A 320 24.84 10.45 19.27
CA ASP A 320 24.67 11.85 18.91
C ASP A 320 24.18 11.99 17.45
N GLN A 321 23.24 12.91 17.22
CA GLN A 321 22.66 13.20 15.91
C GLN A 321 23.70 13.55 14.84
N ARG A 322 24.89 14.03 15.23
CA ARG A 322 26.00 14.31 14.31
C ARG A 322 26.47 13.06 13.54
N PHE A 323 26.40 11.88 14.15
CA PHE A 323 26.82 10.63 13.51
C PHE A 323 25.78 10.15 12.50
N ASP A 324 24.49 10.28 12.84
CA ASP A 324 23.40 10.05 11.88
C ASP A 324 23.52 11.01 10.68
N ALA A 325 23.76 12.30 10.95
CA ALA A 325 23.90 13.30 9.90
C ALA A 325 25.14 13.08 9.01
N ALA A 326 26.25 12.59 9.59
CA ALA A 326 27.45 12.23 8.83
C ALA A 326 27.19 11.05 7.90
N LEU A 327 26.48 10.02 8.36
CA LEU A 327 26.06 8.90 7.52
C LEU A 327 25.11 9.34 6.41
N ASP A 328 24.16 10.23 6.71
CA ASP A 328 23.24 10.75 5.71
C ASP A 328 23.96 11.56 4.62
N GLN A 329 25.02 12.30 4.97
CA GLN A 329 25.88 12.97 3.99
C GLN A 329 26.71 11.99 3.15
N GLU A 330 27.26 10.94 3.76
CA GLU A 330 28.01 9.90 3.04
C GLU A 330 27.12 9.12 2.05
N LEU A 331 25.84 9.01 2.38
CA LEU A 331 24.85 8.28 1.60
C LEU A 331 24.03 9.19 0.67
N ALA A 332 24.18 10.51 0.79
CA ALA A 332 23.57 11.50 -0.10
C ALA A 332 24.16 11.36 -1.52
N GLY A 333 23.46 10.60 -2.36
CA GLY A 333 23.89 10.28 -3.73
C GLY A 333 23.67 8.82 -4.11
N ARG A 334 23.40 7.94 -3.12
CA ARG A 334 22.79 6.64 -3.37
C ARG A 334 21.28 6.83 -3.47
N GLU A 335 20.64 6.26 -4.48
CA GLU A 335 19.18 6.22 -4.51
C GLU A 335 18.67 5.65 -3.18
N PRO A 336 17.61 6.22 -2.57
CA PRO A 336 17.01 5.61 -1.41
C PRO A 336 16.53 4.22 -1.84
N ALA A 337 17.26 3.19 -1.40
CA ALA A 337 16.97 1.82 -1.75
C ALA A 337 15.50 1.55 -1.36
N THR A 338 14.69 1.20 -2.35
CA THR A 338 13.49 0.40 -2.09
C THR A 338 13.93 -0.84 -1.33
N PHE A 339 13.08 -1.37 -0.44
CA PHE A 339 13.43 -2.59 0.28
C PHE A 339 13.83 -3.67 -0.72
N ASP A 340 15.03 -4.20 -0.55
CA ASP A 340 15.41 -5.43 -1.23
C ASP A 340 14.63 -6.57 -0.59
N TRP A 341 13.84 -7.27 -1.41
CA TRP A 341 13.02 -8.41 -1.02
C TRP A 341 13.61 -9.74 -1.51
N GLN A 342 14.80 -9.71 -2.11
CA GLN A 342 15.54 -10.91 -2.53
C GLN A 342 16.03 -11.74 -1.34
#